data_AF-A0A933X262-F1
#
_entry.id   AF-A0A933X262-F1
#
_cell.length_a   1.000
_cell.length_b   1.000
_cell.length_c   1.000
_cell.angle_alpha   90.00
_cell.angle_beta   90.00
_cell.angle_gamma   90.00
#
_symmetry.space_group_name_H-M   'P 1'
#
loop_
_entity.id
_entity.type
_entity.pdbx_description
1 polymer ?
#
loop_
_entity_poly.entity_id
_entity_poly.type
_entity_poly.pdbx_seq_one_letter_code
_entity_poly.pdbx_strand_id
1 'polypeptide(L)'
;MGILKALKEDIEQGYLTKIEDLVSAEIFTDFIEMAKHLLDNSYKDSAASLVGAVLENGLRQIAQKYTIDVKSGDDIGSLNTKLADKEIYNRFMQKQIQAWKAIRDSADHGKFYDYKVEDVKSFLDGVQRFLTENL
;
A
#
# COMPACT_ATOMS: atom_id res chain seq x y z
N MET A 1 26.78 -13.26 28.69
CA MET A 1 27.01 -12.10 27.80
C MET A 1 26.83 -12.40 26.30
N GLY A 2 26.74 -13.66 25.85
CA GLY A 2 26.56 -13.97 24.42
C GLY A 2 25.21 -13.54 23.83
N ILE A 3 24.12 -13.71 24.57
CA ILE A 3 22.75 -13.43 24.08
C ILE A 3 22.54 -11.93 23.78
N LEU A 4 22.98 -11.04 24.68
CA LEU A 4 22.85 -9.59 24.47
C LEU A 4 23.72 -9.08 23.30
N LYS A 5 24.85 -9.76 23.05
CA LYS A 5 25.78 -9.41 21.98
C LYS A 5 25.27 -9.88 20.61
N ALA A 6 24.76 -11.10 20.55
CA ALA A 6 24.08 -11.64 19.38
C ALA A 6 22.84 -10.79 19.02
N LEU A 7 22.03 -10.41 20.01
CA LEU A 7 20.85 -9.57 19.78
C LEU A 7 21.22 -8.15 19.31
N LYS A 8 22.34 -7.59 19.80
CA LYS A 8 22.90 -6.33 19.30
C LYS A 8 23.41 -6.48 17.86
N GLU A 9 24.10 -7.57 17.54
CA GLU A 9 24.56 -7.87 16.19
C GLU A 9 23.38 -8.09 15.24
N ASP A 10 22.30 -8.71 15.68
CA ASP A 10 21.09 -8.91 14.87
C ASP A 10 20.36 -7.59 14.57
N ILE A 11 20.33 -6.67 15.55
CA ILE A 11 19.87 -5.28 15.35
C ILE A 11 20.78 -4.56 14.34
N GLU A 12 22.09 -4.61 14.54
CA GLU A 12 23.07 -3.92 13.69
C GLU A 12 23.12 -4.47 12.26
N GLN A 13 22.79 -5.75 12.07
CA GLN A 13 22.65 -6.40 10.76
C GLN A 13 21.25 -6.25 10.14
N GLY A 14 20.34 -5.52 10.79
CA GLY A 14 19.02 -5.18 10.27
C GLY A 14 18.02 -6.35 10.22
N TYR A 15 18.23 -7.42 11.00
CA TYR A 15 17.30 -8.56 11.01
C TYR A 15 15.92 -8.19 11.58
N LEU A 16 15.85 -7.25 12.52
CA LEU A 16 14.58 -6.75 13.05
C LEU A 16 13.74 -6.06 11.95
N THR A 17 14.36 -5.19 11.15
CA THR A 17 13.70 -4.54 10.02
C THR A 17 13.22 -5.58 8.99
N LYS A 18 14.01 -6.61 8.70
CA LYS A 18 13.58 -7.70 7.82
C LYS A 18 12.37 -8.47 8.35
N ILE A 19 12.28 -8.68 9.67
CA ILE A 19 11.12 -9.33 10.29
C ILE A 19 9.89 -8.42 10.18
N GLU A 20 10.04 -7.11 10.44
CA GLU A 20 8.96 -6.13 10.30
C GLU A 20 8.43 -6.06 8.85
N ASP A 21 9.33 -6.10 7.86
CA ASP A 21 8.99 -6.12 6.43
C ASP A 21 8.20 -7.39 6.06
N LEU A 22 8.65 -8.56 6.54
CA LEU A 22 7.96 -9.84 6.30
C LEU A 22 6.55 -9.86 6.91
N VAL A 23 6.40 -9.40 8.15
CA VAL A 23 5.10 -9.31 8.83
C VAL A 23 4.18 -8.34 8.09
N SER A 24 4.70 -7.20 7.64
CA SER A 24 3.92 -6.25 6.85
C SER A 24 3.44 -6.85 5.53
N ALA A 25 4.31 -7.59 4.82
CA ALA A 25 3.95 -8.29 3.59
C ALA A 25 2.86 -9.36 3.79
N GLU A 26 2.91 -10.11 4.89
CA GLU A 26 1.87 -11.08 5.25
C GLU A 26 0.52 -10.39 5.51
N ILE A 27 0.52 -9.35 6.35
CA ILE A 27 -0.69 -8.56 6.64
C ILE A 27 -1.29 -7.96 5.37
N PHE A 28 -0.47 -7.45 4.44
CA PHE A 28 -0.97 -6.94 3.17
C PHE A 28 -1.59 -8.02 2.30
N THR A 29 -0.97 -9.19 2.26
CA THR A 29 -1.50 -10.33 1.51
C THR A 29 -2.88 -10.71 2.02
N ASP A 30 -3.05 -10.79 3.35
CA ASP A 30 -4.34 -11.07 3.98
C ASP A 30 -5.41 -10.01 3.64
N PHE A 31 -5.06 -8.72 3.66
CA PHE A 31 -5.99 -7.66 3.29
C PHE A 31 -6.37 -7.65 1.81
N ILE A 32 -5.45 -7.98 0.91
CA ILE A 32 -5.75 -8.13 -0.51
C ILE A 32 -6.67 -9.33 -0.75
N GLU A 33 -6.44 -10.45 -0.06
CA GLU A 33 -7.33 -11.62 -0.11
C GLU A 33 -8.73 -11.31 0.44
N MET A 34 -8.83 -10.57 1.55
CA MET A 34 -10.11 -10.09 2.07
C MET A 34 -10.83 -9.16 1.08
N ALA A 35 -10.11 -8.23 0.45
CA ALA A 35 -10.69 -7.36 -0.57
C ALA A 35 -11.21 -8.14 -1.78
N LYS A 36 -10.48 -9.18 -2.19
CA LYS A 36 -10.89 -10.09 -3.26
C LYS A 36 -12.17 -10.85 -2.87
N HIS A 37 -12.21 -11.38 -1.65
CA HIS A 37 -13.40 -12.06 -1.14
C HIS A 37 -14.63 -11.13 -1.10
N LEU A 38 -14.47 -9.87 -0.69
CA LEU A 38 -15.55 -8.87 -0.75
C LEU A 38 -16.02 -8.66 -2.19
N LEU A 39 -15.10 -8.50 -3.14
CA LEU A 39 -15.41 -8.28 -4.55
C LEU A 39 -16.17 -9.46 -5.15
N ASP A 40 -15.73 -10.69 -4.87
CA ASP A 40 -16.36 -11.94 -5.33
C ASP A 40 -17.78 -12.11 -4.76
N ASN A 41 -18.06 -11.54 -3.59
CA ASN A 41 -19.38 -11.51 -2.95
C ASN A 41 -20.19 -10.25 -3.29
N SER A 42 -19.85 -9.53 -4.37
CA SER A 42 -20.55 -8.31 -4.84
C SER A 42 -20.46 -7.09 -3.92
N TYR A 43 -19.55 -7.08 -2.95
CA TYR A 43 -19.27 -5.91 -2.10
C TYR A 43 -18.17 -5.02 -2.70
N LYS A 44 -18.41 -4.49 -3.91
CA LYS A 44 -17.42 -3.74 -4.70
C LYS A 44 -16.88 -2.49 -3.96
N ASP A 45 -17.75 -1.80 -3.23
CA ASP A 45 -17.43 -0.53 -2.59
C ASP A 45 -16.55 -0.74 -1.35
N SER A 46 -16.88 -1.75 -0.55
CA SER A 46 -16.06 -2.18 0.58
C SER A 46 -14.71 -2.73 0.12
N ALA A 47 -14.68 -3.47 -0.99
CA ALA A 47 -13.43 -3.92 -1.60
C ALA A 47 -12.55 -2.73 -2.04
N ALA A 48 -13.12 -1.74 -2.74
CA ALA A 48 -12.42 -0.54 -3.17
C ALA A 48 -11.84 0.26 -1.99
N SER A 49 -12.63 0.44 -0.92
CA SER A 49 -12.17 1.11 0.30
C SER A 49 -10.99 0.37 0.95
N LEU A 50 -11.09 -0.96 1.08
CA LEU A 50 -10.04 -1.79 1.67
C LEU A 50 -8.75 -1.79 0.85
N VAL A 51 -8.82 -1.96 -0.47
CA VAL A 51 -7.64 -1.87 -1.36
C VAL A 51 -7.00 -0.48 -1.25
N GLY A 52 -7.83 0.56 -1.12
CA GLY A 52 -7.40 1.93 -0.85
C GLY A 52 -6.56 2.08 0.42
N ALA A 53 -7.02 1.51 1.53
CA ALA A 53 -6.29 1.52 2.80
C ALA A 53 -4.96 0.76 2.70
N VAL A 54 -4.95 -0.39 2.00
CA VAL A 54 -3.72 -1.16 1.74
C VAL A 54 -2.72 -0.35 0.91
N LEU A 55 -3.16 0.29 -0.16
CA LEU A 55 -2.33 1.16 -0.98
C LEU A 55 -1.72 2.31 -0.16
N GLU A 56 -2.53 3.00 0.65
CA GLU A 56 -2.03 4.11 1.47
C GLU A 56 -0.95 3.64 2.46
N ASN A 57 -1.19 2.53 3.17
CA ASN A 57 -0.22 1.99 4.09
C ASN A 57 1.07 1.53 3.37
N GLY A 58 0.93 0.89 2.21
CA GLY A 58 2.07 0.51 1.37
C GLY A 58 2.90 1.72 0.93
N LEU A 59 2.25 2.81 0.49
CA LEU A 59 2.97 4.05 0.15
C LEU A 59 3.70 4.67 1.35
N ARG A 60 3.13 4.59 2.56
CA ARG A 60 3.82 5.05 3.78
C ARG A 60 5.06 4.21 4.07
N GLN A 61 4.96 2.89 3.96
CA GLN A 61 6.10 1.99 4.19
C GLN A 61 7.20 2.20 3.14
N ILE A 62 6.84 2.33 1.85
CA ILE A 62 7.80 2.66 0.79
C ILE A 62 8.48 4.01 1.11
N ALA A 63 7.72 5.04 1.49
CA ALA A 63 8.30 6.33 1.85
C ALA A 63 9.28 6.22 3.04
N GLN A 64 8.93 5.46 4.07
CA GLN A 64 9.81 5.20 5.22
C GLN A 64 11.10 4.47 4.81
N LYS A 65 11.00 3.42 3.98
CA LYS A 65 12.13 2.66 3.42
C LYS A 65 13.14 3.55 2.69
N TYR A 66 12.65 4.55 1.94
CA TYR A 66 13.48 5.52 1.24
C TYR A 66 13.80 6.79 2.05
N THR A 67 13.53 6.80 3.36
CA THR A 67 13.80 7.92 4.28
C THR A 67 13.14 9.24 3.83
N ILE A 68 11.92 9.14 3.28
CA ILE A 68 11.09 10.27 2.89
C ILE A 68 10.20 10.66 4.07
N ASP A 69 10.10 11.96 4.37
CA ASP A 69 9.28 12.49 5.47
C ASP A 69 7.79 12.17 5.26
N VAL A 70 7.20 11.41 6.19
CA VAL A 70 5.78 11.04 6.23
C VAL A 70 5.11 11.72 7.42
N LYS A 71 4.06 12.49 7.15
CA LYS A 71 3.24 13.18 8.13
C LYS A 71 1.94 12.42 8.37
N SER A 72 1.36 12.60 9.56
CA SER A 72 0.08 11.99 9.93
C SER A 72 -1.04 12.35 8.94
N GLY A 73 -1.12 13.60 8.51
CA GLY A 73 -2.12 14.07 7.55
C GLY A 73 -1.79 13.84 6.07
N ASP A 74 -0.72 13.11 5.76
CA ASP A 74 -0.46 12.75 4.36
C ASP A 74 -1.50 11.74 3.88
N ASP A 75 -2.02 11.93 2.67
CA ASP A 75 -2.94 10.98 2.02
C ASP A 75 -2.24 10.27 0.85
N ILE A 76 -2.95 9.38 0.15
CA ILE A 76 -2.43 8.72 -1.07
C ILE A 76 -1.84 9.74 -2.05
N GLY A 77 -2.47 10.91 -2.21
CA GLY A 77 -2.05 11.92 -3.18
C GLY A 77 -0.74 12.60 -2.81
N SER A 78 -0.58 12.99 -1.54
CA SER A 78 0.64 13.63 -1.06
C SER A 78 1.80 12.65 -0.99
N LEU A 79 1.58 11.42 -0.50
CA LEU A 79 2.57 10.35 -0.51
C LEU A 79 3.02 10.05 -1.94
N ASN A 80 2.07 9.91 -2.87
CA ASN A 80 2.36 9.63 -4.26
C ASN A 80 3.23 10.70 -4.91
N THR A 81 2.95 11.97 -4.62
CA THR A 81 3.73 13.10 -5.11
C THR A 81 5.16 13.07 -4.56
N LYS A 82 5.31 12.89 -3.24
CA LYS A 82 6.63 12.81 -2.59
C LYS A 82 7.50 11.69 -3.18
N LEU A 83 6.93 10.51 -3.36
CA LEU A 83 7.62 9.34 -3.91
C LEU A 83 8.02 9.53 -5.37
N ALA A 84 7.10 10.06 -6.20
CA ALA A 84 7.38 10.32 -7.61
C ALA A 84 8.43 11.44 -7.81
N ASP A 85 8.43 12.47 -6.95
CA ASP A 85 9.40 13.57 -7.01
C ASP A 85 10.81 13.14 -6.58
N LYS A 86 10.91 12.06 -5.80
CA LYS A 86 12.17 11.38 -5.48
C LYS A 86 12.53 10.27 -6.46
N GLU A 87 11.76 10.14 -7.55
CA GLU A 87 11.97 9.16 -8.61
C GLU A 87 11.98 7.70 -8.11
N ILE A 88 11.28 7.41 -7.00
CA ILE A 88 11.11 6.03 -6.51
C ILE A 88 10.37 5.18 -7.54
N TYR A 89 9.44 5.80 -8.26
CA TYR A 89 8.83 5.25 -9.45
C TYR A 89 8.58 6.36 -10.47
N ASN A 90 8.35 5.96 -11.72
CA ASN A 90 8.18 6.88 -12.83
C ASN A 90 6.82 7.62 -12.82
N ARG A 91 6.70 8.64 -13.67
CA ARG A 91 5.47 9.46 -13.79
C ARG A 91 4.26 8.69 -14.34
N PHE A 92 4.45 7.54 -15.00
CA PHE A 92 3.34 6.69 -15.42
C PHE A 92 2.71 6.00 -14.20
N MET A 93 3.53 5.43 -13.31
CA MET A 93 3.05 4.85 -12.05
C MET A 93 2.39 5.91 -11.18
N GLN A 94 2.96 7.13 -11.12
CA GLN A 94 2.32 8.24 -10.40
C GLN A 94 0.87 8.49 -10.86
N LYS A 95 0.63 8.54 -12.17
CA LYS A 95 -0.72 8.73 -12.74
C LYS A 95 -1.63 7.54 -12.44
N GLN A 96 -1.09 6.32 -12.48
CA GLN A 96 -1.85 5.12 -12.14
C GLN A 96 -2.32 5.13 -10.68
N ILE A 97 -1.44 5.51 -9.75
CA ILE A 97 -1.78 5.67 -8.33
C ILE A 97 -2.83 6.77 -8.12
N GLN A 98 -2.79 7.85 -8.92
CA GLN A 98 -3.87 8.87 -8.86
C GLN A 98 -5.22 8.33 -9.35
N ALA A 99 -5.24 7.48 -10.37
CA ALA A 99 -6.47 6.83 -10.81
C ALA A 99 -7.04 5.90 -9.73
N TRP A 100 -6.18 5.14 -9.06
CA TRP A 100 -6.55 4.30 -7.92
C TRP A 100 -7.08 5.12 -6.74
N LYS A 101 -6.43 6.24 -6.41
CA LYS A 101 -6.92 7.19 -5.40
C LYS A 101 -8.34 7.66 -5.71
N ALA A 102 -8.63 7.98 -6.97
CA ALA A 102 -9.97 8.43 -7.37
C ALA A 102 -11.04 7.36 -7.10
N ILE A 103 -10.76 6.08 -7.39
CA ILE A 103 -11.67 4.97 -7.09
C ILE A 103 -11.91 4.86 -5.58
N ARG A 104 -10.83 4.84 -4.78
CA ARG A 104 -10.90 4.82 -3.32
C ARG A 104 -11.72 6.00 -2.77
N ASP A 105 -11.46 7.20 -3.27
CA ASP A 105 -12.13 8.40 -2.78
C ASP A 105 -13.62 8.37 -3.13
N SER A 106 -13.99 7.89 -4.31
CA SER A 106 -15.40 7.69 -4.65
C SER A 106 -16.06 6.65 -3.75
N ALA A 107 -15.39 5.55 -3.40
CA ALA A 107 -15.90 4.55 -2.46
C ALA A 107 -16.13 5.14 -1.05
N ASP A 108 -15.14 5.82 -0.49
CA ASP A 108 -15.21 6.36 0.88
C ASP A 108 -16.20 7.53 1.02
N HIS A 109 -16.54 8.20 -0.09
CA HIS A 109 -17.49 9.33 -0.11
C HIS A 109 -18.86 8.96 -0.71
N GLY A 110 -19.16 7.67 -0.92
CA GLY A 110 -20.49 7.21 -1.33
C GLY A 110 -20.84 7.43 -2.80
N LYS A 111 -19.85 7.68 -3.66
CA LYS A 111 -20.04 7.91 -5.11
C LYS A 111 -19.92 6.60 -5.90
N PHE A 112 -20.75 5.62 -5.55
CA PHE A 112 -20.65 4.23 -6.03
C PHE A 112 -20.94 4.03 -7.52
N TYR A 113 -21.37 5.08 -8.23
CA TYR A 113 -21.65 5.07 -9.67
C TYR A 113 -20.50 5.62 -10.52
N ASP A 114 -19.47 6.20 -9.90
CA ASP A 114 -18.31 6.75 -10.61
C ASP A 114 -17.35 5.65 -11.11
N TYR A 115 -17.51 4.42 -10.62
CA TYR A 115 -16.67 3.28 -10.96
C TYR A 115 -17.47 1.97 -10.98
N LYS A 116 -16.97 1.00 -11.74
CA LYS A 116 -17.58 -0.33 -11.90
C LYS A 116 -16.71 -1.43 -11.27
N VAL A 117 -17.27 -2.62 -11.15
CA VAL A 117 -16.62 -3.79 -10.53
C VAL A 117 -15.30 -4.12 -11.21
N GLU A 118 -15.22 -3.96 -12.53
CA GLU A 118 -14.00 -4.21 -13.32
C GLU A 118 -12.88 -3.22 -12.99
N ASP A 119 -13.23 -1.98 -12.63
CA ASP A 119 -12.25 -0.98 -12.20
C ASP A 119 -11.67 -1.36 -10.84
N VAL A 120 -12.52 -1.84 -9.92
CA VAL A 120 -12.09 -2.34 -8.60
C VAL A 120 -11.22 -3.57 -8.73
N LYS A 121 -11.56 -4.49 -9.64
CA LYS A 121 -10.72 -5.66 -9.95
C LYS A 121 -9.33 -5.24 -10.46
N SER A 122 -9.29 -4.33 -11.43
CA SER A 122 -8.03 -3.80 -11.99
C SER A 122 -7.23 -3.02 -10.95
N PHE A 123 -7.91 -2.35 -10.02
CA PHE A 123 -7.31 -1.65 -8.89
C PHE A 123 -6.66 -2.65 -7.93
N LEU A 124 -7.38 -3.68 -7.51
CA LEU A 124 -6.87 -4.74 -6.63
C LEU A 124 -5.63 -5.42 -7.22
N ASP A 125 -5.73 -5.94 -8.45
CA ASP A 125 -4.62 -6.62 -9.13
C ASP A 125 -3.42 -5.67 -9.32
N GLY A 126 -3.71 -4.40 -9.61
CA GLY A 126 -2.73 -3.35 -9.77
C GLY A 126 -1.94 -3.05 -8.50
N VAL A 127 -2.63 -2.86 -7.38
CA VAL A 127 -2.02 -2.61 -6.07
C VAL A 127 -1.22 -3.80 -5.59
N GLN A 128 -1.75 -5.01 -5.72
CA GLN A 128 -1.05 -6.23 -5.32
C GLN A 128 0.31 -6.32 -6.03
N ARG A 129 0.33 -6.14 -7.35
CA ARG A 129 1.58 -6.14 -8.13
C ARG A 129 2.50 -5.00 -7.72
N PHE A 130 1.98 -3.77 -7.61
CA PHE A 130 2.78 -2.60 -7.24
C PHE A 130 3.49 -2.80 -5.90
N LEU A 131 2.78 -3.27 -4.88
CA LEU A 131 3.35 -3.50 -3.56
C LEU A 131 4.37 -4.65 -3.56
N THR A 132 4.11 -5.73 -4.30
CA THR A 132 5.06 -6.85 -4.48
C THR A 132 6.38 -6.39 -5.11
N GLU A 133 6.35 -5.38 -5.97
CA GLU A 133 7.54 -4.87 -6.67
C GLU A 133 8.33 -3.81 -5.87
N ASN A 134 7.72 -3.16 -4.87
CA ASN A 134 8.29 -1.96 -4.23
C ASN A 134 8.53 -2.07 -2.72
N LEU A 135 7.80 -2.94 -2.01
CA LEU A 135 8.07 -3.29 -0.61
C LEU A 135 9.22 -4.30 -0.54
#